data_AF-G9WSF9-F1
#
_entry.id   AF-G9WSF9-F1
#
_cell.length_a   1.000
_cell.length_b   1.000
_cell.length_c   1.000
_cell.angle_alpha   90.00
_cell.angle_beta   90.00
_cell.angle_gamma   90.00
#
_symmetry.space_group_name_H-M   'P 1'
#
loop_
_entity.id
_entity.type
_entity.pdbx_description
1 polymer ?
#
loop_
_entity_poly.entity_id
_entity_poly.type
_entity_poly.pdbx_seq_one_letter_code
_entity_poly.pdbx_strand_id
1 'polypeptide(L)'
;MANGDYEKTHKKILDCGKKIFKDQGFEKSNLRAICKAAGVTTGAFYGHFEDKEALFSELVEPIVSQIQRSYTMYEDRSFDVYKKEKHIKKKLFTRS
;
A
#
# COMPACT_ATOMS: atom_id res chain seq x y z
N MET A 1 -27.91 -11.95 1.15
CA MET A 1 -26.58 -12.55 1.29
C MET A 1 -25.74 -11.60 2.12
N ALA A 2 -25.10 -12.12 3.17
CA ALA A 2 -24.54 -11.33 4.26
C ALA A 2 -23.15 -10.76 3.90
N ASN A 3 -23.07 -9.46 3.58
CA ASN A 3 -21.79 -8.76 3.37
C ASN A 3 -20.81 -8.89 4.55
N GLY A 4 -21.31 -9.20 5.76
CA GLY A 4 -20.48 -9.40 6.94
C GLY A 4 -19.57 -10.63 6.90
N ASP A 5 -19.90 -11.67 6.13
CA ASP A 5 -19.06 -12.88 6.04
C ASP A 5 -17.95 -12.75 4.99
N TYR A 6 -18.20 -11.98 3.92
CA TYR A 6 -17.18 -11.67 2.93
C TYR A 6 -16.03 -10.89 3.55
N GLU A 7 -16.33 -9.74 4.18
CA GLU A 7 -15.32 -8.87 4.79
C GLU A 7 -14.49 -9.57 5.87
N LYS A 8 -15.14 -10.40 6.70
CA LYS A 8 -14.44 -11.19 7.73
C LYS A 8 -13.48 -12.20 7.12
N THR A 9 -13.90 -12.88 6.06
CA THR A 9 -13.08 -13.88 5.38
C THR A 9 -11.93 -13.21 4.63
N HIS A 10 -12.22 -12.13 3.92
CA HIS A 10 -11.24 -11.32 3.21
C HIS A 10 -10.14 -10.82 4.17
N LYS A 11 -10.55 -10.23 5.30
CA LYS A 11 -9.62 -9.77 6.34
C LYS A 11 -8.80 -10.91 6.95
N LYS A 12 -9.39 -12.08 7.21
CA LYS A 12 -8.65 -13.25 7.70
C LYS A 12 -7.57 -13.69 6.72
N ILE A 13 -7.86 -13.69 5.42
CA ILE A 13 -6.88 -14.03 4.38
C ILE A 13 -5.74 -13.00 4.39
N LEU A 14 -6.04 -11.70 4.45
CA LEU A 14 -5.03 -10.63 4.58
C LEU A 14 -4.14 -10.79 5.80
N ASP A 15 -4.72 -10.98 6.99
CA ASP A 15 -3.99 -11.11 8.25
C ASP A 15 -3.05 -12.34 8.24
N CYS A 16 -3.53 -13.46 7.71
CA CYS A 16 -2.72 -14.69 7.57
C CYS A 16 -1.63 -14.54 6.51
N GLY A 17 -1.98 -13.94 5.36
CA GLY A 17 -1.04 -13.63 4.29
C GLY A 17 0.10 -12.76 4.79
N LYS A 18 -0.22 -11.66 5.47
CA LYS A 18 0.75 -10.75 6.08
C LYS A 18 1.73 -11.46 7.00
N LYS A 19 1.24 -12.34 7.87
CA LYS A 19 2.09 -13.12 8.79
C LYS A 19 3.04 -14.03 8.02
N ILE A 20 2.52 -14.78 7.05
CA ILE A 20 3.33 -15.72 6.26
C ILE A 20 4.36 -14.98 5.41
N PHE A 21 3.99 -13.89 4.74
CA PHE A 21 4.92 -13.07 3.98
C PHE A 21 6.02 -12.48 4.85
N LYS A 22 5.69 -12.07 6.08
CA LYS A 22 6.67 -11.57 7.04
C LYS A 22 7.65 -12.65 7.49
N ASP A 23 7.16 -13.86 7.76
CA ASP A 23 7.98 -14.94 8.35
C ASP A 23 8.80 -15.69 7.29
N GLN A 24 8.29 -15.83 6.06
CA GLN A 24 8.88 -16.68 5.02
C GLN A 24 9.40 -15.89 3.81
N GLY A 25 9.03 -14.62 3.68
CA GLY A 25 9.21 -13.84 2.46
C GLY A 25 8.16 -14.16 1.38
N PHE A 26 8.02 -13.26 0.41
CA PHE A 26 7.02 -13.37 -0.66
C PHE A 26 7.25 -14.62 -1.53
N GLU A 27 8.46 -14.82 -2.04
CA GLU A 27 8.79 -15.92 -2.98
C GLU A 27 8.49 -17.30 -2.39
N LYS A 28 8.93 -17.56 -1.16
CA LYS A 28 8.81 -18.88 -0.52
C LYS A 28 7.42 -19.16 0.04
N SER A 29 6.62 -18.11 0.24
CA SER A 29 5.23 -18.29 0.67
C SER A 29 4.39 -18.91 -0.44
N ASN A 30 3.48 -19.81 -0.06
CA ASN A 30 2.56 -20.44 -0.99
C ASN A 30 1.10 -20.22 -0.58
N LEU A 31 0.24 -20.15 -1.60
CA LEU A 31 -1.20 -19.92 -1.49
C LEU A 31 -1.89 -20.95 -0.58
N ARG A 32 -1.48 -22.22 -0.64
CA ARG A 32 -2.07 -23.31 0.16
C ARG A 32 -1.82 -23.10 1.65
N ALA A 33 -0.64 -22.63 2.04
CA ALA A 33 -0.31 -22.33 3.44
C ALA A 33 -1.16 -21.16 3.96
N ILE A 34 -1.38 -20.13 3.14
CA ILE A 34 -2.25 -19.00 3.47
C ILE A 34 -3.70 -19.47 3.66
N CYS A 35 -4.23 -20.25 2.71
CA CYS A 35 -5.58 -20.80 2.80
C CYS A 35 -5.77 -21.67 4.06
N LYS A 36 -4.80 -22.55 4.35
CA LYS A 36 -4.81 -23.39 5.54
C LYS A 36 -4.79 -22.57 6.83
N ALA A 37 -3.96 -21.53 6.90
CA ALA A 37 -3.88 -20.65 8.07
C ALA A 37 -5.16 -19.82 8.27
N ALA A 38 -5.77 -19.35 7.18
CA ALA A 38 -7.02 -18.58 7.21
C ALA A 38 -8.27 -19.46 7.44
N GLY A 39 -8.13 -20.79 7.32
CA GLY A 39 -9.23 -21.75 7.46
C GLY A 39 -10.21 -21.71 6.29
N VAL A 40 -9.72 -21.42 5.08
CA VAL A 40 -10.52 -21.31 3.86
C VAL A 40 -10.09 -22.33 2.82
N THR A 41 -10.98 -22.66 1.89
CA THR A 41 -10.64 -23.45 0.71
C THR A 41 -9.93 -22.59 -0.33
N THR A 42 -9.20 -23.22 -1.26
CA THR A 42 -8.58 -22.51 -2.39
C THR A 42 -9.62 -21.82 -3.27
N GLY A 43 -10.79 -22.45 -3.48
CA GLY A 43 -11.88 -21.83 -4.23
C GLY A 43 -12.45 -20.58 -3.56
N ALA A 44 -12.57 -20.61 -2.22
CA ALA A 44 -12.96 -19.43 -1.46
C ALA A 44 -11.92 -18.32 -1.55
N PHE A 45 -10.62 -18.65 -1.52
CA PHE A 45 -9.54 -17.67 -1.74
C PHE A 45 -9.71 -16.94 -3.08
N TYR A 46 -9.99 -17.67 -4.16
CA TYR A 46 -10.17 -17.05 -5.49
C TYR A 46 -11.42 -16.18 -5.60
N GLY A 47 -12.36 -16.25 -4.66
CA GLY A 47 -13.45 -15.28 -4.54
C GLY A 47 -13.02 -13.93 -3.95
N HIS A 48 -11.81 -13.85 -3.38
CA HIS A 48 -11.24 -12.65 -2.76
C HIS A 48 -10.04 -12.09 -3.52
N PHE A 49 -9.17 -12.96 -4.04
CA PHE A 49 -7.93 -12.56 -4.71
C PHE A 49 -7.68 -13.44 -5.94
N GLU A 50 -7.23 -12.84 -7.03
CA GLU A 50 -6.87 -13.58 -8.25
C GLU A 50 -5.67 -14.50 -8.02
N ASP A 51 -4.69 -14.05 -7.26
CA ASP A 51 -3.45 -14.76 -6.99
C ASP A 51 -2.77 -14.26 -5.69
N LYS A 52 -1.52 -14.68 -5.46
CA LYS A 52 -0.73 -14.31 -4.28
C LYS A 52 -0.25 -12.86 -4.37
N GLU A 53 -0.01 -12.39 -5.59
CA GLU A 53 0.47 -11.07 -5.98
C GLU A 53 -0.59 -10.01 -5.69
N ALA A 54 -1.86 -10.28 -6.01
CA ALA A 54 -3.01 -9.43 -5.69
C ALA A 54 -3.16 -9.25 -4.17
N LEU A 55 -3.08 -10.36 -3.41
CA LEU A 55 -3.09 -10.33 -1.95
C LEU A 55 -1.95 -9.46 -1.39
N PHE A 56 -0.73 -9.64 -1.93
CA PHE A 56 0.43 -8.89 -1.47
C PHE A 56 0.31 -7.40 -1.83
N SER A 57 -0.17 -7.10 -3.04
CA SER A 57 -0.37 -5.73 -3.53
C SER A 57 -1.31 -4.97 -2.61
N GLU A 58 -2.45 -5.57 -2.25
CA GLU A 58 -3.39 -4.94 -1.31
C GLU A 58 -2.77 -4.71 0.08
N LEU A 59 -1.93 -5.63 0.57
CA LEU A 59 -1.26 -5.47 1.86
C LEU A 59 -0.26 -4.31 1.88
N VAL A 60 0.43 -4.04 0.76
CA VAL A 60 1.47 -2.99 0.68
C VAL A 60 0.93 -1.65 0.20
N GLU A 61 -0.22 -1.63 -0.49
CA GLU A 61 -0.83 -0.43 -1.06
C GLU A 61 -0.94 0.73 -0.05
N PRO A 62 -1.38 0.54 1.21
CA PRO A 62 -1.45 1.65 2.17
C PRO A 62 -0.08 2.29 2.45
N ILE A 63 0.98 1.48 2.48
CA ILE A 63 2.36 1.94 2.73
C ILE A 63 2.90 2.65 1.49
N VAL A 64 2.70 2.07 0.30
CA VAL A 64 3.10 2.68 -0.98
C VAL A 64 2.43 4.05 -1.14
N SER A 65 1.12 4.10 -0.93
CA SER A 65 0.33 5.33 -0.93
C SER A 65 0.82 6.36 0.10
N GLN A 66 1.23 5.95 1.31
CA GLN A 66 1.80 6.87 2.32
C GLN A 66 3.14 7.44 1.89
N ILE A 67 4.01 6.60 1.33
CA ILE A 67 5.33 7.00 0.82
C ILE A 67 5.13 8.00 -0.32
N GLN A 68 4.23 7.71 -1.26
CA GLN A 68 3.96 8.58 -2.40
C GLN A 68 3.40 9.94 -1.98
N ARG A 69 2.44 9.97 -1.03
CA ARG A 69 1.95 11.23 -0.44
C ARG A 69 3.06 12.03 0.22
N SER A 70 3.97 11.36 0.93
CA SER A 70 5.09 12.02 1.59
C SER A 70 6.01 12.68 0.56
N TYR A 71 6.36 11.97 -0.52
CA TYR A 71 7.17 12.53 -1.61
C TYR A 71 6.52 13.74 -2.28
N THR A 72 5.24 13.66 -2.65
CA THR A 72 4.51 14.79 -3.25
C THR A 72 4.51 16.02 -2.34
N MET A 73 4.32 15.84 -1.03
CA MET A 73 4.39 16.95 -0.07
C MET A 73 5.76 17.63 0.00
N TYR A 74 6.86 16.88 -0.18
CA TYR A 74 8.20 17.46 -0.21
C TYR A 74 8.47 18.22 -1.51
N GLU A 75 7.96 17.74 -2.66
CA GLU A 75 8.10 18.43 -3.94
C GLU A 75 7.37 19.78 -3.91
N ASP A 76 6.13 19.82 -3.42
CA ASP A 76 5.34 21.06 -3.32
C ASP A 76 6.03 22.11 -2.42
N ARG A 77 6.50 21.70 -1.24
CA ARG A 77 7.24 22.60 -0.33
C ARG A 77 8.56 23.09 -0.92
N SER A 78 9.28 22.22 -1.64
CA SER A 78 10.57 22.57 -2.22
C SER A 78 10.42 23.57 -3.38
N PHE A 79 9.39 23.41 -4.21
CA PHE A 79 9.08 24.37 -5.27
C PHE A 79 8.56 25.71 -4.75
N ASP A 80 7.82 25.73 -3.64
CA ASP A 80 7.35 26.98 -3.01
C ASP A 80 8.50 27.81 -2.41
N VAL A 81 9.47 27.16 -1.76
CA VAL A 81 10.70 27.83 -1.29
C VAL A 81 11.48 28.38 -2.47
N TYR A 82 11.64 27.61 -3.55
CA TYR A 82 12.38 28.05 -4.74
C TYR A 82 11.69 29.20 -5.49
N LYS A 83 10.34 29.20 -5.57
CA LYS A 83 9.55 30.28 -6.15
C LYS A 83 9.60 31.55 -5.29
N LYS A 84 9.56 31.42 -3.95
CA LYS A 84 9.73 32.55 -3.02
C LYS A 84 11.12 33.17 -3.15
N GLU A 85 12.18 32.38 -3.19
CA GLU A 85 13.54 32.91 -3.31
C GLU A 85 13.78 33.67 -4.62
N LYS A 86 13.27 33.18 -5.76
CA LYS A 86 13.35 33.92 -7.03
C LYS A 86 12.53 35.21 -7.02
N HIS A 87 11.36 35.24 -6.37
CA HIS A 87 10.56 36.46 -6.24
C HIS A 87 11.22 37.49 -5.30
N ILE A 88 11.84 37.03 -4.21
CA ILE A 88 12.57 37.90 -3.28
C ILE A 88 13.80 38.52 -3.98
N LYS A 89 14.61 37.72 -4.69
CA LYS A 89 15.78 38.21 -5.43
C LYS A 89 15.41 39.20 -6.55
N LYS A 90 14.30 38.98 -7.27
CA LYS A 90 13.82 39.91 -8.31
C LYS A 90 13.35 41.26 -7.75
N LYS A 91 12.80 41.29 -6.54
CA LYS A 91 12.29 42.53 -5.90
C LYS A 91 13.39 43.37 -5.22
N LEU A 92 14.51 42.75 -4.86
CA LEU A 92 15.70 43.41 -4.29
C LEU A 92 16.58 44.09 -5.35
N PHE A 93 16.52 43.67 -6.61
CA PHE A 93 17.36 44.19 -7.70
C PHE A 93 16.70 45.29 -8.56
N THR A 94 15.45 45.67 -8.27
CA THR A 94 14.68 46.68 -9.04
C THR A 94 14.41 47.99 -8.28
N ARG A 95 15.11 48.25 -7.16
CA ARG A 95 15.02 49.52 -6.39
C ARG A 95 16.30 50.36 -6.49
N SER A 96 16.84 50.52 -7.69
CA SER A 96 17.85 51.55 -7.99
C SER A 96 17.45 52.35 -9.22
#